data_AF-A0AAD1DPM3-F1
#
_entry.id   AF-A0AAD1DPM3-F1
#
_cell.length_a   1.000
_cell.length_b   1.000
_cell.length_c   1.000
_cell.angle_alpha   90.00
_cell.angle_beta   90.00
_cell.angle_gamma   90.00
#
_symmetry.space_group_name_H-M   'P 1'
#
loop_
_entity.id
_entity.type
_entity.pdbx_description
1 polymer ?
#
loop_
_entity_poly.entity_id
_entity_poly.type
_entity_poly.pdbx_seq_one_letter_code
_entity_poly.pdbx_strand_id
1 'polypeptide(L)'
;MKTIYKFLTFLILFFSANILFSQQTDEKRMKIQVSVKDGKNQIVSVIKSYTISYNRTLLTPENNKSGETKAFYISLDFEKQDIPFLRAFIQNKAGLDGQITVTDTYGKLPSRKIDFQSATMDIMNDQAMGEYSGMFMNLSCNIITIDGLKIEH
;
A
#
# COMPACT_ATOMS: atom_id res chain seq x y z
N MET A 1 37.01 21.80 38.56
CA MET A 1 36.06 22.48 37.63
C MET A 1 36.22 22.05 36.18
N LYS A 2 37.38 22.20 35.52
CA LYS A 2 37.58 21.86 34.09
C LYS A 2 37.20 20.41 33.70
N THR A 3 37.40 19.43 34.58
CA THR A 3 37.09 18.00 34.32
C THR A 3 35.59 17.71 34.34
N ILE A 4 34.82 18.43 35.16
CA ILE A 4 33.35 18.30 35.27
C ILE A 4 32.69 18.86 34.00
N TYR A 5 33.17 19.99 33.48
CA TYR A 5 32.67 20.53 32.21
C TYR A 5 32.94 19.59 31.04
N LYS A 6 34.12 18.97 30.97
CA LYS A 6 34.43 17.97 29.92
C LYS A 6 33.52 16.74 29.99
N PHE A 7 33.24 16.25 31.19
CA PHE A 7 32.33 15.12 31.41
C PHE A 7 30.88 15.48 31.03
N LEU A 8 30.42 16.67 31.42
CA LEU A 8 29.08 17.16 31.08
C LEU A 8 28.90 17.36 29.57
N THR A 9 29.90 17.90 28.88
CA THR A 9 29.89 18.02 27.41
C THR A 9 29.83 16.66 26.73
N PHE A 10 30.56 15.66 27.22
CA PHE A 10 30.52 14.30 26.69
C PHE A 10 29.14 13.66 26.87
N LEU A 11 28.52 13.85 28.03
CA LEU A 11 27.17 13.34 28.32
C LEU A 11 26.13 13.96 27.40
N ILE A 12 26.18 15.28 27.16
CA ILE A 12 25.24 15.99 26.29
C ILE A 12 25.35 15.51 24.82
N LEU A 13 26.57 15.27 24.34
CA LEU A 13 26.80 14.75 22.98
C LEU A 13 26.30 13.31 22.80
N PHE A 14 26.33 12.49 23.85
CA PHE A 14 25.79 11.12 23.81
C PHE A 14 24.26 11.08 23.81
N PHE A 15 23.61 12.02 24.51
CA PHE A 15 22.15 12.08 24.54
C PHE A 15 21.54 12.55 23.22
N SER A 16 22.15 13.52 22.53
CA SER A 16 21.65 14.02 21.23
C SER A 16 21.75 12.99 20.10
N ALA A 17 22.77 12.11 20.13
CA ALA A 17 22.91 11.03 19.15
C ALA A 17 21.72 10.05 19.19
N ASN A 18 21.24 9.70 20.38
CA ASN A 18 20.13 8.74 20.53
C ASN A 18 18.76 9.30 20.06
N ILE A 19 18.57 10.61 20.14
CA ILE A 19 17.34 11.27 19.66
C ILE A 19 17.29 11.29 18.13
N LEU A 20 18.43 11.41 17.45
CA LEU A 20 18.51 11.35 15.99
C LEU A 20 18.17 9.96 15.45
N PHE A 21 18.63 8.89 16.12
CA PHE A 21 18.32 7.52 15.70
C PHE A 21 16.86 7.13 15.95
N SER A 22 16.18 7.69 16.96
CA SER A 22 14.78 7.34 17.23
C SER A 22 13.83 7.84 16.13
N GLN A 23 14.10 9.02 15.56
CA GLN A 23 13.27 9.62 14.51
C GLN A 23 13.27 8.80 13.21
N GLN A 24 14.36 8.09 12.91
CA GLN A 24 14.48 7.29 11.68
C GLN A 24 13.72 5.95 11.76
N THR A 25 13.40 5.48 12.97
CA THR A 25 12.74 4.17 13.17
C THR A 25 11.23 4.20 12.90
N ASP A 26 10.60 5.37 13.01
CA ASP A 26 9.14 5.48 12.86
C ASP A 26 8.67 5.39 11.40
N GLU A 27 9.51 5.79 10.43
CA GLU A 27 9.16 5.76 9.00
C GLU A 27 8.86 4.35 8.45
N LYS A 28 9.30 3.28 9.13
CA LYS A 28 9.09 1.88 8.71
C LYS A 28 8.22 1.06 9.65
N ARG A 29 7.47 1.72 10.54
CA ARG A 29 6.63 1.01 11.51
C ARG A 29 5.57 0.12 10.84
N MET A 30 4.90 0.63 9.82
CA MET A 30 3.86 -0.10 9.09
C MET A 30 4.42 -0.75 7.84
N LYS A 31 4.25 -2.07 7.73
CA LYS A 31 4.52 -2.81 6.49
C LYS A 31 3.21 -3.01 5.76
N ILE A 32 3.14 -2.56 4.51
CA ILE A 32 1.96 -2.73 3.65
C ILE A 32 2.34 -3.67 2.51
N GLN A 33 1.59 -4.76 2.37
CA GLN A 33 1.76 -5.74 1.31
C GLN A 33 0.47 -5.84 0.51
N VAL A 34 0.58 -5.82 -0.81
CA VAL A 34 -0.51 -6.18 -1.71
C VAL A 34 -0.19 -7.54 -2.32
N SER A 35 -1.21 -8.39 -2.45
CA SER A 35 -1.08 -9.66 -3.15
C SER A 35 -2.20 -9.86 -4.14
N VAL A 36 -1.91 -10.52 -5.25
CA VAL A 36 -2.88 -10.90 -6.28
C VAL A 36 -2.70 -12.37 -6.66
N LYS A 37 -3.81 -13.02 -7.04
CA LYS A 37 -3.82 -14.42 -7.49
C LYS A 37 -3.71 -14.50 -9.01
N ASP A 38 -2.55 -14.88 -9.52
CA ASP A 38 -2.31 -15.11 -10.94
C ASP A 38 -2.34 -16.62 -11.23
N GLY A 39 -3.56 -17.13 -11.50
CA GLY A 39 -3.81 -18.56 -11.64
C GLY A 39 -3.50 -19.34 -10.36
N LYS A 40 -2.49 -20.21 -10.39
CA LYS A 40 -2.02 -20.96 -9.21
C LYS A 40 -0.99 -20.20 -8.38
N ASN A 41 -0.45 -19.10 -8.92
CA ASN A 41 0.61 -18.34 -8.27
C ASN A 41 0.00 -17.20 -7.47
N GLN A 42 0.63 -16.85 -6.35
CA GLN A 42 0.35 -15.64 -5.61
C GLN A 42 1.53 -14.69 -5.77
N ILE A 43 1.27 -13.50 -6.30
CA ILE A 43 2.27 -12.45 -6.44
C ILE A 43 2.09 -11.51 -5.26
N VAL A 44 3.18 -11.21 -4.54
CA VAL A 44 3.16 -10.37 -3.35
C VAL A 44 4.16 -9.23 -3.53
N SER A 45 3.70 -8.01 -3.33
CA SER A 45 4.47 -6.78 -3.48
C SER A 45 4.39 -5.95 -2.21
N VAL A 46 5.49 -5.25 -1.88
CA VAL A 46 5.52 -4.27 -0.79
C VAL A 46 5.24 -2.90 -1.39
N ILE A 47 4.31 -2.16 -0.78
CA ILE A 47 3.91 -0.81 -1.21
C ILE A 47 4.14 0.18 -0.07
N LYS A 48 4.40 1.45 -0.41
CA LYS A 48 4.57 2.54 0.55
C LYS A 48 3.22 2.98 1.12
N SER A 49 2.21 3.05 0.27
CA SER A 49 0.87 3.49 0.65
C SER A 49 -0.20 2.92 -0.27
N TYR A 50 -1.44 2.98 0.20
CA TYR A 50 -2.61 2.72 -0.60
C TYR A 50 -3.75 3.67 -0.22
N THR A 51 -4.64 3.94 -1.17
CA THR A 51 -5.88 4.68 -0.95
C THR A 51 -7.03 3.86 -1.52
N ILE A 52 -8.17 3.85 -0.82
CA ILE A 52 -9.41 3.22 -1.31
C ILE A 52 -10.49 4.28 -1.33
N SER A 53 -11.15 4.40 -2.46
CA SER A 53 -12.29 5.30 -2.66
C SER A 53 -13.49 4.49 -3.13
N TYR A 54 -14.64 4.71 -2.51
CA TYR A 54 -15.91 4.15 -2.95
C TYR A 54 -16.78 5.27 -3.51
N ASN A 55 -17.18 5.16 -4.77
CA ASN A 55 -18.04 6.14 -5.41
C ASN A 55 -19.42 5.54 -5.72
N ARG A 56 -20.37 5.79 -4.79
CA ARG A 56 -21.75 5.33 -4.92
C ARG A 56 -22.49 5.95 -6.11
N THR A 57 -22.11 7.14 -6.58
CA THR A 57 -22.86 7.83 -7.66
C THR A 57 -22.69 7.17 -9.02
N LEU A 58 -21.67 6.32 -9.19
CA LEU A 58 -21.48 5.52 -10.38
C LEU A 58 -22.55 4.42 -10.51
N LEU A 59 -23.14 4.02 -9.38
CA LEU A 59 -24.10 2.91 -9.28
C LEU A 59 -25.53 3.32 -9.64
N THR A 60 -25.71 4.01 -10.76
CA THR A 60 -27.06 4.35 -11.26
C THR A 60 -27.74 3.11 -11.83
N PRO A 61 -29.08 3.02 -11.81
CA PRO A 61 -29.82 1.93 -12.44
C PRO A 61 -29.52 1.75 -13.94
N GLU A 62 -29.03 2.79 -14.60
CA GLU A 62 -28.61 2.75 -16.01
C GLU A 62 -27.23 2.13 -16.18
N ASN A 63 -26.27 2.49 -15.32
CA ASN A 63 -24.91 1.96 -15.33
C ASN A 63 -24.81 0.54 -14.75
N ASN A 64 -25.76 0.13 -13.91
CA ASN A 64 -25.77 -1.19 -13.29
C ASN A 64 -26.29 -2.31 -14.20
N LYS A 65 -26.89 -1.99 -15.36
CA LYS A 65 -27.47 -2.99 -16.25
C LYS A 65 -26.44 -3.91 -16.91
N SER A 66 -25.19 -3.48 -17.05
CA SER A 66 -24.12 -4.31 -17.62
C SER A 66 -23.33 -5.10 -16.58
N GLY A 67 -23.45 -4.80 -15.28
CA GLY A 67 -22.59 -5.38 -14.25
C GLY A 67 -21.10 -5.01 -14.37
N GLU A 68 -20.76 -4.05 -15.25
CA GLU A 68 -19.38 -3.63 -15.52
C GLU A 68 -18.95 -2.41 -14.69
N THR A 69 -19.86 -1.81 -13.93
CA THR A 69 -19.57 -0.59 -13.17
C THR A 69 -18.74 -0.91 -11.93
N LYS A 70 -17.47 -0.53 -11.97
CA LYS A 70 -16.53 -0.65 -10.86
C LYS A 70 -16.58 0.60 -9.98
N ALA A 71 -17.27 0.49 -8.84
CA ALA A 71 -17.45 1.61 -7.92
C ALA A 71 -16.31 1.82 -6.91
N PHE A 72 -15.38 0.88 -6.84
CA PHE A 72 -14.23 0.95 -5.94
C PHE A 72 -12.96 1.25 -6.73
N TYR A 73 -12.23 2.26 -6.27
CA TYR A 73 -10.93 2.63 -6.80
C TYR A 73 -9.87 2.42 -5.73
N ILE A 74 -8.79 1.74 -6.10
CA ILE A 74 -7.65 1.45 -5.24
C ILE A 74 -6.42 2.09 -5.89
N SER A 75 -5.80 3.04 -5.22
CA SER A 75 -4.50 3.58 -5.63
C SER A 75 -3.40 2.90 -4.82
N LEU A 76 -2.36 2.43 -5.49
CA LEU A 76 -1.21 1.75 -4.91
C LEU A 76 0.05 2.54 -5.26
N ASP A 77 0.88 2.84 -4.26
CA ASP A 77 2.16 3.54 -4.42
C ASP A 77 3.32 2.61 -4.05
N PHE A 78 4.13 2.25 -5.04
CA PHE A 78 5.25 1.33 -4.92
C PHE A 78 6.57 2.08 -4.77
N GLU A 79 7.46 1.55 -3.95
CA GLU A 79 8.81 2.11 -3.74
C GLU A 79 9.69 2.02 -5.00
N LYS A 80 9.38 1.06 -5.88
CA LYS A 80 10.01 0.88 -7.19
C LYS A 80 9.07 0.12 -8.10
N GLN A 81 9.37 0.10 -9.39
CA GLN A 81 8.62 -0.70 -10.36
C GLN A 81 8.57 -2.19 -9.96
N ASP A 82 7.38 -2.79 -10.01
CA ASP A 82 7.15 -4.21 -9.72
C ASP A 82 6.68 -4.93 -11.00
N ILE A 83 7.65 -5.46 -11.74
CA ILE A 83 7.41 -6.12 -13.03
C ILE A 83 6.52 -7.38 -12.90
N PRO A 84 6.71 -8.27 -11.93
CA PRO A 84 5.79 -9.39 -11.72
C PRO A 84 4.34 -8.93 -11.51
N PHE A 85 4.12 -7.94 -10.65
CA PHE A 85 2.78 -7.43 -10.37
C PHE A 85 2.14 -6.79 -11.61
N LEU A 86 2.89 -5.94 -12.32
CA LEU A 86 2.44 -5.32 -13.57
C LEU A 86 2.08 -6.38 -14.63
N ARG A 87 2.93 -7.39 -14.78
CA ARG A 87 2.70 -8.50 -15.73
C ARG A 87 1.38 -9.22 -15.44
N ALA A 88 1.07 -9.46 -14.17
CA ALA A 88 -0.16 -10.12 -13.77
C ALA A 88 -1.39 -9.38 -14.31
N PHE A 89 -1.45 -8.05 -14.13
CA PHE A 89 -2.58 -7.24 -14.61
C PHE A 89 -2.62 -7.12 -16.15
N ILE A 90 -1.48 -7.08 -16.82
CA ILE A 90 -1.42 -7.06 -18.29
C ILE A 90 -1.97 -8.38 -18.89
N GLN A 91 -1.65 -9.50 -18.26
CA GLN A 91 -2.06 -10.83 -18.74
C GLN A 91 -3.53 -11.15 -18.40
N ASN A 92 -4.03 -10.63 -17.28
CA ASN A 92 -5.36 -10.94 -16.76
C ASN A 92 -6.34 -9.78 -16.97
N LYS A 93 -6.76 -9.55 -18.22
CA LYS A 93 -7.69 -8.46 -18.58
C LYS A 93 -9.07 -8.56 -17.93
N ALA A 94 -9.50 -9.77 -17.55
CA ALA A 94 -10.75 -9.99 -16.82
C ALA A 94 -10.69 -9.49 -15.36
N GLY A 95 -9.50 -9.16 -14.88
CA GLY A 95 -9.23 -8.72 -13.52
C GLY A 95 -8.66 -9.81 -12.63
N LEU A 96 -8.20 -9.40 -11.46
CA LEU A 96 -7.53 -10.22 -10.48
C LEU A 96 -8.16 -10.04 -9.10
N ASP A 97 -8.27 -11.14 -8.37
CA ASP A 97 -8.56 -11.10 -6.95
C ASP A 97 -7.27 -10.87 -6.17
N GLY A 98 -7.38 -10.12 -5.08
CA GLY A 98 -6.23 -9.82 -4.26
C GLY A 98 -6.57 -9.32 -2.87
N GLN A 99 -5.51 -8.96 -2.15
CA GLN A 99 -5.57 -8.57 -0.75
C GLN A 99 -4.47 -7.57 -0.41
N ILE A 100 -4.84 -6.51 0.30
CA ILE A 100 -3.92 -5.61 0.98
C ILE A 100 -3.86 -6.04 2.44
N THR A 101 -2.65 -6.26 2.94
CA THR A 101 -2.35 -6.55 4.35
C THR A 101 -1.51 -5.43 4.92
N VAL A 102 -1.94 -4.91 6.06
CA VAL A 102 -1.19 -3.89 6.82
C VAL A 102 -0.78 -4.51 8.15
N THR A 103 0.51 -4.52 8.43
CA THR A 103 1.08 -5.10 9.66
C THR A 103 1.95 -4.08 10.38
N ASP A 104 1.72 -3.90 11.68
CA ASP A 104 2.65 -3.17 12.54
C ASP A 104 3.84 -4.10 12.85
N THR A 105 5.03 -3.69 12.45
CA THR A 105 6.26 -4.47 12.64
C THR A 105 6.55 -4.74 14.12
N TYR A 106 6.03 -3.91 15.03
CA TYR A 106 6.16 -4.09 16.48
C TYR A 106 4.97 -4.80 17.13
N GLY A 107 3.95 -5.22 16.36
CA GLY A 107 2.78 -5.92 16.86
C GLY A 107 1.89 -5.12 17.82
N LYS A 108 2.07 -3.80 17.90
CA LYS A 108 1.33 -2.94 18.84
C LYS A 108 -0.07 -2.57 18.34
N LEU A 109 -0.28 -2.61 17.02
CA LEU A 109 -1.57 -2.39 16.38
C LEU A 109 -2.06 -3.67 15.70
N PRO A 110 -3.37 -3.93 15.67
CA PRO A 110 -3.93 -5.07 14.97
C PRO A 110 -3.64 -4.97 13.48
N SER A 111 -3.35 -6.12 12.85
CA SER A 111 -3.19 -6.16 11.39
C SER A 111 -4.53 -5.89 10.71
N ARG A 112 -4.48 -5.17 9.59
CA ARG A 112 -5.66 -4.89 8.75
C ARG A 112 -5.61 -5.75 7.50
N LYS A 113 -6.76 -6.22 7.06
CA LYS A 113 -6.89 -7.01 5.84
C LYS A 113 -8.00 -6.44 4.97
N ILE A 114 -7.67 -6.14 3.72
CA ILE A 114 -8.61 -5.65 2.73
C ILE A 114 -8.56 -6.59 1.53
N ASP A 115 -9.61 -7.37 1.30
CA ASP A 115 -9.74 -8.19 0.11
C ASP A 115 -10.45 -7.38 -1.00
N PHE A 116 -10.02 -7.54 -2.25
CA PHE A 116 -10.65 -6.96 -3.42
C PHE A 116 -10.86 -8.03 -4.49
N GLN A 117 -11.94 -7.93 -5.27
CA GLN A 117 -12.30 -8.93 -6.28
C GLN A 117 -12.48 -8.32 -7.67
N SER A 118 -12.04 -9.06 -8.69
CA SER A 118 -12.12 -8.65 -10.09
C SER A 118 -11.47 -7.28 -10.36
N ALA A 119 -10.34 -7.00 -9.71
CA ALA A 119 -9.64 -5.74 -9.89
C ALA A 119 -8.98 -5.67 -11.27
N THR A 120 -9.20 -4.59 -12.01
CA THR A 120 -8.48 -4.30 -13.26
C THR A 120 -7.60 -3.09 -13.07
N MET A 121 -6.47 -3.04 -13.77
CA MET A 121 -5.61 -1.87 -13.80
C MET A 121 -6.17 -0.84 -14.76
N ASP A 122 -6.46 0.36 -14.27
CA ASP A 122 -6.96 1.48 -15.07
C ASP A 122 -5.80 2.32 -15.59
N ILE A 123 -4.86 2.63 -14.69
CA ILE A 123 -3.73 3.54 -14.96
C ILE A 123 -2.50 3.00 -14.24
N MET A 124 -1.36 3.04 -14.92
CA MET A 124 -0.04 2.89 -14.32
C MET A 124 0.81 4.10 -14.71
N ASN A 125 1.50 4.67 -13.72
CA ASN A 125 2.46 5.73 -13.90
C ASN A 125 3.79 5.29 -13.28
N ASP A 126 4.86 5.39 -14.05
CA ASP A 126 6.22 5.16 -13.58
C ASP A 126 6.96 6.48 -13.57
N GLN A 127 7.64 6.79 -12.48
CA GLN A 127 8.39 8.03 -12.31
C GLN A 127 9.79 7.72 -11.81
N ALA A 128 10.76 8.46 -12.35
CA ALA A 128 12.14 8.46 -11.90
C ALA A 128 12.66 9.90 -11.88
N MET A 129 13.30 10.29 -10.78
CA MET A 129 13.92 11.59 -10.57
C MET A 129 15.22 11.41 -9.77
N GLY A 130 16.36 11.42 -10.45
CA GLY A 130 17.65 11.13 -9.81
C GLY A 130 17.66 9.71 -9.23
N GLU A 131 18.02 9.58 -7.95
CA GLU A 131 18.00 8.32 -7.20
C GLU A 131 16.59 7.90 -6.74
N TYR A 132 15.60 8.79 -6.86
CA TYR A 132 14.22 8.49 -6.52
C TYR A 132 13.53 7.81 -7.70
N SER A 133 12.90 6.67 -7.47
CA SER A 133 12.00 6.02 -8.41
C SER A 133 10.71 5.61 -7.68
N GLY A 134 9.64 5.41 -8.43
CA GLY A 134 8.39 4.96 -7.86
C GLY A 134 7.38 4.64 -8.95
N MET A 135 6.46 3.74 -8.63
CA MET A 135 5.37 3.38 -9.54
C MET A 135 4.04 3.60 -8.82
N PHE A 136 3.11 4.25 -9.49
CA PHE A 136 1.73 4.35 -9.05
C PHE A 136 0.83 3.51 -9.93
N MET A 137 -0.11 2.80 -9.31
CA MET A 137 -1.09 2.00 -10.03
C MET A 137 -2.48 2.27 -9.47
N ASN A 138 -3.43 2.56 -10.35
CA ASN A 138 -4.84 2.66 -10.01
C ASN A 138 -5.56 1.42 -10.50
N LEU A 139 -6.31 0.80 -9.59
CA LEU A 139 -7.14 -0.35 -9.84
C LEU A 139 -8.61 0.02 -9.64
N SER A 140 -9.48 -0.58 -10.44
CA SER A 140 -10.93 -0.55 -10.25
C SER A 140 -11.44 -1.96 -9.96
N CYS A 141 -12.37 -2.10 -9.00
CA CYS A 141 -12.92 -3.41 -8.63
C CYS A 141 -14.42 -3.34 -8.27
N ASN A 142 -15.07 -4.51 -8.24
CA ASN A 142 -16.51 -4.63 -7.98
C ASN A 142 -16.83 -4.81 -6.50
N ILE A 143 -15.94 -5.48 -5.77
CA ILE A 143 -16.18 -5.89 -4.39
C ILE A 143 -14.92 -5.60 -3.58
N ILE A 144 -15.13 -5.01 -2.41
CA ILE A 144 -14.10 -4.86 -1.38
C ILE A 144 -14.63 -5.47 -0.08
N THR A 145 -13.76 -6.15 0.66
CA THR A 145 -14.04 -6.64 2.03
C THR A 145 -12.99 -6.08 2.97
N ILE A 146 -13.38 -5.24 3.94
CA ILE A 146 -12.48 -4.62 4.91
C ILE A 146 -12.68 -5.33 6.25
N ASP A 147 -11.65 -6.04 6.72
CA ASP A 147 -11.67 -6.78 7.99
C ASP A 147 -12.91 -7.68 8.15
N GLY A 148 -13.36 -8.30 7.04
CA GLY A 148 -14.54 -9.16 6.97
C GLY A 148 -15.86 -8.44 6.65
N LEU A 149 -15.90 -7.10 6.67
CA LEU A 149 -17.07 -6.34 6.22
C LEU A 149 -17.07 -6.26 4.69
N LYS A 150 -17.94 -7.04 4.05
CA LYS A 150 -18.13 -7.04 2.59
C LYS A 150 -18.93 -5.80 2.18
N ILE A 151 -18.40 -5.06 1.21
CA ILE A 151 -19.07 -3.98 0.51
C ILE A 151 -19.14 -4.41 -0.95
N GLU A 152 -20.33 -4.77 -1.40
CA GLU A 152 -20.58 -5.28 -2.75
C GLU A 152 -21.56 -4.38 -3.51
N HIS A 153 -21.44 -4.44 -4.82
CA HIS A 153 -22.39 -3.93 -5.80
C HIS A 153 -22.58 -4.97 -6.89
#